data_AF-A0A315Y029-F1
#
_entry.id   AF-A0A315Y029-F1
#
_cell.length_a   1.000
_cell.length_b   1.000
_cell.length_c   1.000
_cell.angle_alpha   90.00
_cell.angle_beta   90.00
_cell.angle_gamma   90.00
#
_symmetry.space_group_name_H-M   'P 1'
#
loop_
_entity.id
_entity.type
_entity.pdbx_description
1 polymer ?
#
loop_
_entity_poly.entity_id
_entity_poly.type
_entity_poly.pdbx_seq_one_letter_code
_entity_poly.pdbx_strand_id
1 'polypeptide(L)'
;MEEAKKKKKSPLKVLIIIFIVLAVLCVGGFWFLCEAMKTTTGSKVSTRNATAKSYLKAVTAQVEDVYKEKGEKVPADKEYIIRGKGQMNDPCELLGESMTNRYSSDNRHYWVVKFKDGYASEAWTALRPIKDSELRYYSRKELIDESNEHPMKQDKLVIGYYSAAEGDTYTN
;
A
#
# COMPACT_ATOMS: atom_id res chain seq x y z
N MET A 1 -11.43 41.19 -61.28
CA MET A 1 -11.31 39.75 -60.99
C MET A 1 -10.09 39.58 -60.10
N GLU A 2 -10.33 39.40 -58.82
CA GLU A 2 -9.31 39.34 -57.80
C GLU A 2 -8.79 37.90 -57.71
N GLU A 3 -7.70 37.62 -58.42
CA GLU A 3 -7.04 36.31 -58.33
C GLU A 3 -6.32 36.20 -56.98
N ALA A 4 -6.99 35.53 -56.04
CA ALA A 4 -6.40 35.13 -54.78
C ALA A 4 -5.20 34.20 -55.04
N LYS A 5 -3.99 34.75 -55.12
CA LYS A 5 -2.71 34.03 -55.11
C LYS A 5 -2.66 33.13 -53.87
N LYS A 6 -3.04 31.87 -54.02
CA LYS A 6 -2.82 30.83 -53.01
C LYS A 6 -1.31 30.67 -52.83
N LYS A 7 -0.73 31.34 -51.82
CA LYS A 7 0.66 31.11 -51.36
C LYS A 7 0.80 29.63 -51.00
N LYS A 8 1.48 28.85 -51.85
CA LYS A 8 1.82 27.44 -51.61
C LYS A 8 2.62 27.38 -50.29
N LYS A 9 2.05 26.80 -49.23
CA LYS A 9 2.76 26.66 -47.94
C LYS A 9 4.02 25.82 -48.18
N SER A 10 5.18 26.34 -47.76
CA SER A 10 6.45 25.60 -47.84
C SER A 10 6.33 24.27 -47.09
N PRO A 11 6.77 23.14 -47.67
CA PRO A 11 6.69 21.82 -47.05
C PRO A 11 7.37 21.77 -45.68
N LEU A 12 8.42 22.57 -45.47
CA LEU A 12 9.08 22.71 -44.17
C LEU A 12 8.15 23.30 -43.10
N LYS A 13 7.32 24.30 -43.45
CA LYS A 13 6.35 24.89 -42.52
C LYS A 13 5.23 23.90 -42.16
N VAL A 14 4.87 23.02 -43.10
CA VAL A 14 3.88 21.95 -42.86
C VAL A 14 4.46 20.91 -41.89
N LEU A 15 5.71 20.47 -42.09
CA LEU A 15 6.39 19.55 -41.19
C LEU A 15 6.54 20.11 -39.76
N ILE A 16 6.92 21.38 -39.61
CA ILE A 16 7.03 22.03 -38.29
C ILE A 16 5.69 22.01 -37.56
N ILE A 17 4.57 22.33 -38.25
CA ILE A 17 3.23 22.28 -37.66
C ILE A 17 2.90 20.86 -37.20
N ILE A 18 3.22 19.83 -38.00
CA ILE A 18 2.99 18.43 -37.62
C ILE A 18 3.80 18.05 -36.38
N PHE A 19 5.08 18.44 -36.30
CA PHE A 19 5.91 18.18 -35.12
C PHE A 19 5.39 18.87 -33.86
N ILE A 20 4.91 20.12 -33.98
CA ILE A 20 4.30 20.84 -32.86
C ILE A 20 3.02 20.13 -32.41
N VAL A 21 2.15 19.73 -33.34
CA VAL A 21 0.93 18.99 -33.02
C VAL A 21 1.25 17.66 -32.34
N LEU A 22 2.24 16.91 -32.84
CA LEU A 22 2.70 15.67 -32.21
C LEU A 22 3.26 15.91 -30.81
N ALA A 23 4.07 16.94 -30.62
CA ALA A 23 4.61 17.29 -29.30
C ALA A 23 3.49 17.65 -28.31
N VAL A 24 2.49 18.44 -28.73
CA VAL A 24 1.33 18.79 -27.90
C VAL A 24 0.50 17.54 -27.56
N LEU A 25 0.29 16.64 -28.52
CA LEU A 25 -0.41 15.37 -28.28
C LEU A 25 0.37 14.46 -27.33
N CYS A 26 1.70 14.38 -27.45
CA CYS A 26 2.55 13.62 -26.53
C CYS A 26 2.50 14.20 -25.11
N VAL A 27 2.62 15.52 -24.95
CA VAL A 27 2.56 16.17 -23.63
C VAL A 27 1.18 16.01 -23.00
N GLY A 28 0.11 16.21 -23.78
CA GLY A 28 -1.27 16.01 -23.32
C GLY A 28 -1.56 14.56 -22.94
N GLY A 29 -1.11 13.61 -23.77
CA GLY A 29 -1.24 12.18 -23.48
C GLY A 29 -0.45 11.75 -22.25
N PHE A 30 0.77 12.26 -22.08
CA PHE A 30 1.59 12.00 -20.89
C PHE A 30 0.95 12.56 -19.62
N TRP A 31 0.42 13.79 -19.66
CA TRP A 31 -0.33 14.36 -18.53
C TRP A 31 -1.53 13.47 -18.16
N PHE A 32 -2.33 13.09 -19.15
CA PHE A 32 -3.50 12.24 -18.93
C PHE A 32 -3.11 10.88 -18.31
N LEU A 33 -2.00 10.27 -18.76
CA LEU A 33 -1.46 9.06 -18.15
C LEU A 33 -1.04 9.28 -16.69
N CYS A 34 -0.37 10.38 -16.37
CA CYS A 34 -0.01 10.71 -14.99
C CYS A 34 -1.25 10.87 -14.08
N GLU A 35 -2.31 11.52 -14.55
CA GLU A 35 -3.57 11.66 -13.79
C GLU A 35 -4.32 10.32 -13.64
N ALA A 36 -4.33 9.50 -14.69
CA ALA A 36 -4.86 8.13 -14.62
C ALA A 36 -4.06 7.28 -13.61
N MET A 37 -2.75 7.45 -13.52
CA MET A 37 -1.95 6.75 -12.52
C MET A 37 -2.30 7.19 -11.09
N LYS A 38 -2.42 8.50 -10.82
CA LYS A 38 -2.81 9.02 -9.50
C LYS A 38 -4.17 8.50 -9.03
N THR A 39 -5.15 8.44 -9.93
CA THR A 39 -6.49 7.90 -9.62
C THR A 39 -6.44 6.40 -9.30
N THR A 40 -5.55 5.63 -9.93
CA THR A 40 -5.34 4.22 -9.56
C THR A 40 -4.59 4.03 -8.24
N THR A 41 -3.76 4.99 -7.82
CA THR A 41 -2.99 4.90 -6.57
C THR A 41 -3.89 4.89 -5.34
N GLY A 42 -4.92 5.74 -5.29
CA GLY A 42 -5.86 5.76 -4.17
C GLY A 42 -6.58 4.42 -3.98
N SER A 43 -7.04 3.82 -5.08
CA SER A 43 -7.67 2.49 -5.06
C SER A 43 -6.71 1.40 -4.57
N LYS A 44 -5.45 1.41 -5.04
CA LYS A 44 -4.41 0.48 -4.57
C LYS A 44 -4.14 0.61 -3.07
N VAL A 45 -4.05 1.83 -2.55
CA VAL A 45 -3.86 2.06 -1.10
C VAL A 45 -5.06 1.55 -0.30
N SER A 46 -6.29 1.77 -0.76
CA SER A 46 -7.50 1.22 -0.12
C SER A 46 -7.48 -0.31 -0.07
N THR A 47 -7.11 -0.99 -1.18
CA THR A 47 -6.95 -2.45 -1.19
C THR A 47 -5.87 -2.93 -0.20
N ARG A 48 -4.74 -2.21 -0.10
CA ARG A 48 -3.65 -2.56 0.83
C ARG A 48 -4.05 -2.33 2.29
N ASN A 49 -4.78 -1.27 2.60
CA ASN A 49 -5.34 -1.03 3.94
C ASN A 49 -6.38 -2.09 4.32
N ALA A 50 -7.25 -2.47 3.38
CA ALA A 50 -8.18 -3.58 3.56
C ALA A 50 -7.44 -4.91 3.81
N THR A 51 -6.28 -5.10 3.15
CA THR A 51 -5.41 -6.26 3.39
C THR A 51 -4.84 -6.24 4.82
N ALA A 52 -4.34 -5.10 5.29
CA ALA A 52 -3.89 -4.92 6.69
C ALA A 52 -5.01 -5.23 7.69
N LYS A 53 -6.23 -4.75 7.43
CA LYS A 53 -7.42 -5.07 8.24
C LYS A 53 -7.73 -6.56 8.27
N SER A 54 -7.62 -7.25 7.13
CA SER A 54 -7.82 -8.70 7.08
C SER A 54 -6.76 -9.45 7.89
N TYR A 55 -5.50 -9.01 7.87
CA TYR A 55 -4.44 -9.57 8.73
C TYR A 55 -4.75 -9.36 10.21
N LEU A 56 -5.20 -8.16 10.59
CA LEU A 56 -5.62 -7.89 11.97
C LEU A 56 -6.69 -8.91 12.42
N LYS A 57 -7.76 -9.08 11.63
CA LYS A 57 -8.87 -9.99 11.98
C LYS A 57 -8.44 -11.45 12.08
N ALA A 58 -7.67 -11.94 11.10
CA ALA A 58 -7.26 -13.34 11.06
C ALA A 58 -6.31 -13.69 12.22
N VAL A 59 -5.33 -12.83 12.49
CA VAL A 59 -4.40 -13.02 13.60
C VAL A 59 -5.12 -12.92 14.95
N THR A 60 -6.10 -12.02 15.08
CA THR A 60 -6.95 -11.94 16.29
C THR A 60 -7.67 -13.25 16.54
N ALA A 61 -8.38 -13.78 15.54
CA ALA A 61 -9.10 -15.05 15.67
C ALA A 61 -8.17 -16.20 16.04
N GLN A 62 -7.00 -16.30 15.40
CA GLN A 62 -6.02 -17.34 15.70
C GLN A 62 -5.48 -17.24 17.13
N VAL A 63 -5.17 -16.04 17.60
CA VAL A 63 -4.72 -15.82 18.99
C VAL A 63 -5.82 -16.20 19.98
N GLU A 64 -7.05 -15.75 19.74
CA GLU A 64 -8.20 -16.08 20.59
C GLU A 64 -8.44 -17.59 20.67
N ASP A 65 -8.38 -18.30 19.54
CA ASP A 65 -8.55 -19.76 19.48
C ASP A 65 -7.45 -20.47 20.29
N VAL A 66 -6.18 -20.08 20.13
CA VAL A 66 -5.06 -20.71 20.87
C VAL A 66 -5.18 -20.48 22.38
N TYR A 67 -5.54 -19.28 22.83
CA TYR A 67 -5.71 -19.01 24.27
C TYR A 67 -6.93 -19.73 24.83
N LYS A 68 -8.01 -19.82 24.05
CA LYS A 68 -9.21 -20.60 24.42
C LYS A 68 -8.91 -22.09 24.55
N GLU A 69 -8.13 -22.68 23.65
CA GLU A 69 -7.70 -24.09 23.75
C GLU A 69 -6.87 -24.37 24.99
N LYS A 70 -6.04 -23.40 25.41
CA LYS A 70 -5.24 -23.48 26.65
C LYS A 70 -6.05 -23.21 27.93
N GLY A 71 -7.29 -22.73 27.80
CA GLY A 71 -8.09 -22.28 28.95
C GLY A 71 -7.56 -20.99 29.59
N GLU A 72 -6.77 -20.21 28.84
CA GLU A 72 -6.14 -18.97 29.29
C GLU A 72 -6.80 -17.75 28.63
N LYS A 73 -6.51 -16.55 29.14
CA LYS A 73 -6.90 -15.29 28.51
C LYS A 73 -5.73 -14.67 27.78
N VAL A 74 -6.02 -13.97 26.69
CA VAL A 74 -5.02 -13.15 26.00
C VAL A 74 -4.44 -12.13 27.00
N PRO A 75 -3.10 -12.02 27.13
CA PRO A 75 -2.46 -11.09 28.05
C PRO A 75 -2.87 -9.64 27.77
N ALA A 76 -3.38 -8.96 28.80
CA ALA A 76 -3.79 -7.56 28.73
C ALA A 76 -2.79 -6.61 29.41
N ASP A 77 -1.80 -7.17 30.10
CA ASP A 77 -0.78 -6.44 30.86
C ASP A 77 0.42 -6.00 30.00
N LYS A 78 0.51 -6.45 28.74
CA LYS A 78 1.63 -6.17 27.84
C LYS A 78 1.19 -5.84 26.42
N GLU A 79 1.97 -4.98 25.78
CA GLU A 79 1.92 -4.81 24.32
C GLU A 79 2.84 -5.86 23.68
N TYR A 80 2.36 -6.55 22.66
CA TYR A 80 3.18 -7.48 21.88
C TYR A 80 2.86 -7.43 20.39
N ILE A 81 3.80 -7.88 19.58
CA ILE A 81 3.74 -7.76 18.13
C ILE A 81 3.91 -9.13 17.50
N ILE A 82 2.96 -9.50 16.64
CA ILE A 82 3.03 -10.70 15.81
C ILE A 82 3.44 -10.29 14.40
N ARG A 83 4.44 -10.96 13.83
CA ARG A 83 4.95 -10.68 12.47
C ARG A 83 4.80 -11.93 11.62
N GLY A 84 4.44 -11.77 10.36
CA GLY A 84 4.39 -12.89 9.41
C GLY A 84 4.66 -12.47 7.97
N LYS A 85 4.58 -13.44 7.06
CA LYS A 85 4.75 -13.26 5.62
C LYS A 85 3.76 -14.17 4.90
N GLY A 86 3.12 -13.67 3.85
CA GLY A 86 2.24 -14.48 3.01
C GLY A 86 0.84 -14.68 3.60
N GLN A 87 0.31 -15.90 3.50
CA GLN A 87 -1.03 -16.26 3.96
C GLN A 87 -1.08 -16.38 5.50
N MET A 88 -2.27 -16.15 6.06
CA MET A 88 -2.54 -16.12 7.51
C MET A 88 -2.59 -17.52 8.14
N ASN A 89 -2.62 -18.57 7.33
CA ASN A 89 -2.90 -19.95 7.75
C ASN A 89 -1.67 -20.71 8.26
N ASP A 90 -0.46 -20.15 8.10
CA ASP A 90 0.72 -20.74 8.74
C ASP A 90 0.71 -20.39 10.24
N PRO A 91 0.98 -21.36 11.13
CA PRO A 91 0.84 -21.16 12.57
C PRO A 91 1.67 -19.96 13.03
N CYS A 92 0.99 -18.94 13.56
CA CYS A 92 1.64 -17.95 14.39
C CYS A 92 2.09 -18.69 15.64
N GLU A 93 3.34 -19.13 15.70
CA GLU A 93 3.94 -19.41 17.00
C GLU A 93 3.69 -18.14 17.84
N LEU A 94 2.94 -18.28 18.92
CA LEU A 94 3.01 -17.34 20.04
C LEU A 94 4.45 -17.44 20.54
N LEU A 95 5.34 -16.71 19.87
CA LEU A 95 6.75 -16.72 20.15
C LEU A 95 6.93 -16.23 21.58
N GLY A 96 7.73 -16.95 22.37
CA GLY A 96 8.31 -16.37 23.57
C GLY A 96 8.95 -15.02 23.23
N GLU A 97 8.92 -14.09 24.19
CA GLU A 97 9.14 -12.63 24.09
C GLU A 97 10.43 -12.13 23.38
N SER A 98 11.20 -12.96 22.67
CA SER A 98 12.49 -12.61 22.06
C SER A 98 12.91 -13.38 20.80
N MET A 99 12.01 -14.12 20.13
CA MET A 99 12.41 -14.92 18.95
C MET A 99 12.17 -14.21 17.60
N THR A 100 13.21 -14.17 16.77
CA THR A 100 13.13 -13.75 15.36
C THR A 100 12.41 -14.81 14.53
N ASN A 101 11.19 -14.49 14.08
CA ASN A 101 10.36 -15.35 13.23
C ASN A 101 11.08 -15.79 11.94
N ARG A 102 10.97 -17.08 11.59
CA ARG A 102 11.37 -17.59 10.27
C ARG A 102 10.20 -17.46 9.30
N TYR A 103 10.47 -16.84 8.16
CA TYR A 103 9.50 -16.55 7.11
C TYR A 103 9.09 -17.81 6.33
N SER A 104 7.78 -18.06 6.22
CA SER A 104 7.21 -19.02 5.26
C SER A 104 7.37 -18.54 3.81
N SER A 105 7.41 -19.48 2.87
CA SER A 105 7.91 -19.30 1.51
C SER A 105 6.88 -18.85 0.47
N ASP A 106 5.67 -18.42 0.85
CA ASP A 106 4.69 -17.94 -0.14
C ASP A 106 4.66 -16.40 -0.27
N ASN A 107 4.90 -15.92 -1.49
CA ASN A 107 5.43 -14.59 -1.76
C ASN A 107 4.32 -13.57 -2.10
N ARG A 108 4.24 -12.50 -1.30
CA ARG A 108 4.24 -11.11 -1.84
C ARG A 108 4.34 -10.02 -0.77
N HIS A 109 3.84 -10.23 0.45
CA HIS A 109 3.84 -9.20 1.49
C HIS A 109 4.20 -9.74 2.88
N TYR A 110 4.97 -8.93 3.62
CA TYR A 110 5.21 -9.05 5.04
C TYR A 110 4.11 -8.31 5.78
N TRP A 111 3.73 -8.80 6.96
CA TRP A 111 2.70 -8.17 7.75
C TRP A 111 3.06 -8.19 9.24
N VAL A 112 2.50 -7.24 9.97
CA VAL A 112 2.69 -7.08 11.40
C VAL A 112 1.35 -6.73 12.03
N VAL A 113 1.01 -7.34 13.17
CA VAL A 113 -0.18 -7.04 13.97
C VAL A 113 0.26 -6.75 15.40
N LYS A 114 -0.17 -5.61 15.94
CA LYS A 114 0.12 -5.19 17.31
C LYS A 114 -1.07 -5.47 18.22
N PHE A 115 -0.82 -6.13 19.33
CA PHE A 115 -1.75 -6.33 20.42
C PHE A 115 -1.45 -5.35 21.56
N LYS A 116 -2.52 -4.79 22.13
CA LYS A 116 -2.50 -3.87 23.26
C LYS A 116 -3.75 -4.10 24.09
N ASP A 117 -3.60 -4.10 25.41
CA ASP A 117 -4.71 -4.27 26.37
C ASP A 117 -5.54 -5.54 26.11
N GLY A 118 -4.92 -6.60 25.57
CA GLY A 118 -5.57 -7.87 25.26
C GLY A 118 -6.28 -7.93 23.91
N TYR A 119 -6.19 -6.88 23.09
CA TYR A 119 -6.86 -6.77 21.78
C TYR A 119 -5.89 -6.40 20.67
N ALA A 120 -6.17 -6.85 19.45
CA ALA A 120 -5.44 -6.37 18.28
C ALA A 120 -5.81 -4.91 17.98
N SER A 121 -4.79 -4.06 17.90
CA SER A 121 -4.94 -2.60 17.84
C SER A 121 -4.56 -2.03 16.47
N GLU A 122 -3.48 -2.53 15.87
CA GLU A 122 -2.92 -1.99 14.63
C GLU A 122 -2.36 -3.12 13.76
N ALA A 123 -2.37 -2.90 12.44
CA ALA A 123 -1.77 -3.80 11.49
C ALA A 123 -1.06 -3.06 10.34
N TRP A 124 0.06 -3.62 9.90
CA TRP A 124 0.87 -3.12 8.80
C TRP A 124 1.08 -4.20 7.75
N THR A 125 1.20 -3.77 6.49
CA THR A 125 1.59 -4.62 5.35
C THR A 125 2.75 -3.98 4.60
N ALA A 126 3.67 -4.80 4.15
CA ALA A 126 4.96 -4.35 3.64
C ALA A 126 5.53 -5.25 2.54
N LEU A 127 6.44 -4.72 1.73
CA LEU A 127 7.14 -5.47 0.68
C LEU A 127 8.40 -6.20 1.19
N ARG A 128 8.95 -5.76 2.33
CA ARG A 128 10.09 -6.40 3.03
C ARG A 128 9.77 -6.54 4.53
N PRO A 129 10.58 -7.26 5.31
CA PRO A 129 10.47 -7.27 6.77
C PRO A 129 10.38 -5.86 7.37
N ILE A 130 9.39 -5.64 8.24
CA ILE A 130 9.16 -4.39 8.95
C ILE A 130 9.98 -4.39 10.24
N LYS A 131 10.80 -3.36 10.45
CA LYS A 131 11.55 -3.13 11.68
C LYS A 131 10.68 -2.37 12.68
N ASP A 132 11.04 -2.44 13.95
CA ASP A 132 10.28 -1.83 15.05
C ASP A 132 10.26 -0.31 14.94
N SER A 133 11.35 0.29 14.47
CA SER A 133 11.44 1.73 14.17
C SER A 133 10.47 2.20 13.06
N GLU A 134 9.86 1.26 12.33
CA GLU A 134 9.00 1.52 11.18
C GLU A 134 7.51 1.30 11.54
N LEU A 135 7.24 0.81 12.75
CA LEU A 135 5.89 0.61 13.31
C LEU A 135 5.38 1.90 13.92
N ARG A 136 4.70 2.68 13.09
CA ARG A 136 4.02 3.91 13.48
C ARG A 136 2.69 4.03 12.77
N TYR A 137 1.91 5.02 13.16
CA TYR A 137 0.75 5.44 12.41
C TYR A 137 1.14 5.91 10.99
N TYR A 138 0.37 5.47 10.00
CA TYR A 138 0.46 5.94 8.61
C TYR A 138 -0.90 6.46 8.16
N SER A 139 -0.96 7.71 7.72
CA SER A 139 -2.21 8.24 7.17
C SER A 139 -2.45 7.72 5.75
N ARG A 140 -3.72 7.62 5.32
CA ARG A 140 -4.05 7.28 3.93
C ARG A 140 -3.41 8.25 2.93
N LYS A 141 -3.41 9.54 3.26
CA LYS A 141 -2.79 10.58 2.42
C LYS A 141 -1.29 10.32 2.27
N GLU A 142 -0.59 10.06 3.36
CA GLU A 142 0.83 9.73 3.35
C GLU A 142 1.12 8.50 2.48
N LEU A 143 0.35 7.42 2.62
CA LEU A 143 0.51 6.22 1.79
C LEU A 143 0.25 6.48 0.29
N ILE A 144 -0.66 7.40 -0.03
CA ILE A 144 -0.95 7.83 -1.41
C ILE A 144 0.18 8.70 -1.96
N ASP A 145 0.59 9.73 -1.20
CA ASP A 145 1.64 10.67 -1.57
C ASP A 145 2.95 9.90 -1.79
N GLU A 146 3.30 9.01 -0.85
CA GLU A 146 4.47 8.15 -0.97
C GLU A 146 4.41 7.22 -2.18
N SER A 147 3.23 6.67 -2.50
CA SER A 147 3.05 5.80 -3.67
C SER A 147 3.05 6.58 -4.99
N ASN A 148 2.72 7.88 -4.97
CA ASN A 148 2.73 8.76 -6.14
C ASN A 148 4.12 9.35 -6.43
N GLU A 149 4.96 9.55 -5.43
CA GLU A 149 6.34 10.04 -5.59
C GLU A 149 7.22 9.07 -6.40
N HIS A 150 6.92 7.77 -6.32
CA HIS A 150 7.74 6.72 -6.92
C HIS A 150 6.90 5.68 -7.66
N PRO A 151 6.25 6.04 -8.78
CA PRO A 151 5.39 5.12 -9.52
C PRO A 151 6.14 3.89 -10.06
N MET A 152 7.47 3.98 -10.22
CA MET A 152 8.34 2.94 -10.78
C MET A 152 9.37 2.38 -9.78
N LYS A 153 9.58 3.03 -8.62
CA LYS A 153 10.53 2.56 -7.60
C LYS A 153 9.75 2.04 -6.40
N GLN A 154 9.53 0.73 -6.36
CA GLN A 154 8.89 0.05 -5.22
C GLN A 154 9.85 -0.13 -4.03
N ASP A 155 10.74 0.83 -3.78
CA ASP A 155 11.75 0.75 -2.71
C ASP A 155 11.15 1.05 -1.31
N LYS A 156 9.84 1.33 -1.21
CA LYS A 156 9.18 1.72 0.04
C LYS A 156 8.53 0.52 0.76
N LEU A 157 8.75 0.53 2.07
CA LEU A 157 8.61 -0.56 3.00
C LEU A 157 7.17 -0.94 3.35
N VAL A 158 6.40 0.01 3.89
CA VAL A 158 5.02 -0.20 4.37
C VAL A 158 4.10 0.31 3.29
N ILE A 159 3.20 -0.55 2.83
CA ILE A 159 2.32 -0.26 1.69
C ILE A 159 0.85 -0.18 2.10
N GLY A 160 0.51 -0.64 3.30
CA GLY A 160 -0.84 -0.55 3.84
C GLY A 160 -0.82 -0.60 5.36
N TYR A 161 -1.76 0.11 5.96
CA TYR A 161 -1.89 0.27 7.40
C TYR A 161 -3.36 0.27 7.82
N TYR A 162 -3.64 -0.26 9.00
CA TYR A 162 -4.96 -0.24 9.61
C TYR A 162 -4.85 -0.05 11.12
N SER A 163 -5.70 0.81 11.68
CA SER A 163 -5.85 1.03 13.12
C SER A 163 -7.29 0.75 13.53
N ALA A 164 -7.47 -0.12 14.52
CA ALA A 164 -8.77 -0.44 15.08
C ALA A 164 -9.42 0.79 15.75
N ALA A 165 -8.61 1.70 16.32
CA ALA A 165 -9.09 2.92 16.97
C ALA A 165 -9.70 3.92 15.98
N GLU A 166 -9.10 4.07 14.80
CA GLU A 166 -9.56 4.99 13.75
C GLU A 166 -10.67 4.38 12.87
N GLY A 167 -10.76 3.05 12.86
CA GLY A 167 -11.75 2.31 12.08
C GLY A 167 -11.63 2.54 10.57
N ASP A 168 -12.74 2.36 9.85
CA ASP A 168 -12.77 2.52 8.39
C ASP A 168 -12.79 3.99 7.93
N THR A 169 -13.04 4.90 8.88
CA THR A 169 -13.21 6.35 8.69
C THR A 169 -11.98 7.01 8.07
N TYR A 170 -10.79 6.42 8.26
CA TYR A 170 -9.52 6.91 7.71
C TYR A 170 -8.99 6.10 6.50
N THR A 171 -9.63 4.99 6.16
CA THR A 171 -9.19 4.11 5.04
C THR A 171 -9.93 4.37 3.72
N ASN A 172 -11.03 5.13 3.73
CA ASN A 172 -11.79 5.50 2.52
C ASN A 172 -11.32 6.81 1.89
#